data_AF-A0A2G9TJX5-F1
#
_entry.id   AF-A0A2G9TJX5-F1
#
_cell.length_a   1.000
_cell.length_b   1.000
_cell.length_c   1.000
_cell.angle_alpha   90.00
_cell.angle_beta   90.00
_cell.angle_gamma   90.00
#
_symmetry.space_group_name_H-M   'P 1'
#
loop_
_entity.id
_entity.type
_entity.pdbx_description
1 polymer ?
#
loop_
_entity_poly.entity_id
_entity_poly.type
_entity_poly.pdbx_seq_one_letter_code
_entity_poly.pdbx_strand_id
1 'polypeptide(L)'
;VMKNDEFKFQEVFSDLEVMAAIFAGAIHDVDHPGFTNQYLINSNNELAIMYNDESVLEQHHLAVAFKLLQDSNCDFLCSLSKKQRLQFRKIVIDM
;
A
#
# COMPACT_ATOMS: atom_id res chain seq x y z
N VAL A 1 -29.83 22.47 -22.90
CA VAL A 1 -29.97 21.51 -21.78
C VAL A 1 -28.60 20.89 -21.58
N MET A 2 -27.78 21.48 -20.70
CA MET A 2 -26.50 20.91 -20.31
C MET A 2 -26.81 19.67 -19.48
N LYS A 3 -26.41 18.48 -19.93
CA LYS A 3 -26.41 17.29 -19.07
C LYS A 3 -25.23 17.44 -18.11
N ASN A 4 -25.53 17.49 -16.82
CA ASN A 4 -24.52 17.31 -15.77
C ASN A 4 -24.05 15.85 -15.87
N ASP A 5 -23.00 15.62 -16.65
CA ASP A 5 -22.23 14.38 -16.55
C ASP A 5 -21.39 14.47 -15.26
N GLU A 6 -22.05 14.28 -14.11
CA GLU A 6 -21.36 13.98 -12.86
C GLU A 6 -20.62 12.66 -13.07
N PHE A 7 -19.30 12.72 -13.21
CA PHE A 7 -18.42 11.57 -13.27
C PHE A 7 -18.60 10.75 -11.98
N LYS A 8 -19.39 9.67 -12.05
CA LYS A 8 -19.56 8.75 -10.92
C LYS A 8 -18.38 7.79 -10.89
N PHE A 9 -17.41 8.07 -10.01
CA PHE A 9 -16.28 7.18 -9.74
C PHE A 9 -16.70 5.75 -9.37
N GLN A 10 -17.93 5.55 -8.88
CA GLN A 10 -18.52 4.25 -8.55
C GLN A 10 -18.62 3.26 -9.72
N GLU A 11 -18.58 3.72 -10.97
CA GLU A 11 -18.65 2.83 -12.15
C GLU A 11 -17.28 2.61 -12.82
N VAL A 12 -16.21 3.27 -12.32
CA VAL A 12 -14.87 3.22 -12.93
C VAL A 12 -13.99 2.15 -12.29
N PHE A 13 -14.15 1.92 -10.98
CA PHE A 13 -13.31 1.01 -10.22
C PHE A 13 -14.11 -0.17 -9.68
N SER A 14 -13.49 -1.35 -9.71
CA SER A 14 -14.01 -2.54 -9.04
C SER A 14 -13.92 -2.42 -7.51
N ASP A 15 -14.74 -3.18 -6.79
CA ASP A 15 -14.69 -3.24 -5.32
C ASP A 15 -13.29 -3.62 -4.80
N LEU A 16 -12.56 -4.46 -5.54
CA LEU A 16 -11.19 -4.85 -5.19
C LEU A 16 -10.20 -3.68 -5.29
N GLU A 17 -10.34 -2.83 -6.31
CA GLU A 17 -9.52 -1.62 -6.50
C GLU A 17 -9.86 -0.56 -5.45
N VAL A 18 -11.14 -0.37 -5.13
CA VAL A 18 -11.56 0.54 -4.05
C VAL A 18 -11.01 0.08 -2.70
N MET A 19 -11.12 -1.22 -2.39
CA MET A 19 -10.57 -1.78 -1.16
C MET A 19 -9.04 -1.66 -1.12
N ALA A 20 -8.35 -1.92 -2.24
CA ALA A 20 -6.91 -1.75 -2.34
C ALA A 20 -6.49 -0.29 -2.11
N ALA A 21 -7.22 0.67 -2.69
CA ALA A 21 -6.95 2.10 -2.51
C ALA A 21 -7.12 2.55 -1.05
N ILE A 22 -8.20 2.11 -0.40
CA ILE A 22 -8.43 2.41 1.01
C ILE A 22 -7.32 1.81 1.88
N PHE A 23 -6.94 0.56 1.61
CA PHE A 23 -5.88 -0.11 2.35
C PHE A 23 -4.52 0.57 2.14
N ALA A 24 -4.14 0.87 0.88
CA ALA A 24 -2.91 1.58 0.54
C ALA A 24 -2.84 2.93 1.28
N GLY A 25 -3.91 3.72 1.24
CA GLY A 25 -3.99 4.98 1.98
C GLY A 25 -3.88 4.81 3.50
N ALA A 26 -4.42 3.73 4.07
CA ALA A 26 -4.31 3.45 5.50
C ALA A 26 -2.89 3.05 5.93
N ILE A 27 -2.12 2.40 5.05
CA ILE A 27 -0.79 1.89 5.38
C ILE A 27 0.36 2.78 4.89
N HIS A 28 0.09 3.83 4.11
CA HIS A 28 1.11 4.53 3.33
C HIS A 28 2.31 5.03 4.13
N ASP A 29 2.14 5.37 5.42
CA ASP A 29 3.19 5.84 6.33
C ASP A 29 3.30 4.95 7.60
N VAL A 30 2.87 3.69 7.56
CA VAL A 30 2.92 2.81 8.74
C VAL A 30 4.36 2.57 9.19
N ASP A 31 4.63 2.72 10.50
CA ASP A 31 5.99 2.58 11.06
C ASP A 31 7.01 3.62 10.55
N HIS A 32 6.55 4.80 10.12
CA HIS A 32 7.43 5.90 9.74
C HIS A 32 8.26 6.43 10.94
N PRO A 33 9.61 6.48 10.85
CA PRO A 33 10.49 6.80 11.97
C PRO A 33 10.62 8.30 12.28
N GLY A 34 9.96 9.15 11.50
CA GLY A 34 9.99 10.62 11.66
C GLY A 34 11.16 11.30 10.93
N PHE A 35 11.85 10.56 10.06
CA PHE A 35 12.94 11.07 9.23
C PHE A 35 12.65 10.83 7.74
N THR A 36 13.30 11.58 6.85
CA THR A 36 13.15 11.41 5.40
C THR A 36 14.05 10.29 4.86
N ASN A 37 13.73 9.75 3.67
CA ASN A 37 14.61 8.82 2.94
C ASN A 37 16.06 9.33 2.86
N GLN A 38 16.25 10.61 2.52
CA GLN A 38 17.59 11.21 2.41
C GLN A 38 18.36 11.18 3.73
N TYR A 39 17.67 11.37 4.87
CA TYR A 39 18.31 11.27 6.18
C TYR A 39 18.75 9.83 6.47
N LEU A 40 17.90 8.84 6.17
CA LEU A 40 18.21 7.43 6.36
C LEU A 40 19.41 6.99 5.50
N ILE A 41 19.47 7.42 4.24
CA ILE A 41 20.58 7.15 3.32
C ILE A 41 21.87 7.79 3.85
N ASN A 42 21.84 9.09 4.18
CA ASN A 42 23.03 9.82 4.64
C ASN A 42 23.58 9.30 5.98
N SER A 43 22.73 8.66 6.79
CA SER A 43 23.11 8.09 8.08
C SER A 43 23.54 6.62 7.99
N ASN A 44 23.56 6.01 6.80
CA ASN A 44 23.77 4.57 6.60
C ASN A 44 22.81 3.73 7.47
N ASN A 45 21.55 4.17 7.57
CA ASN A 45 20.53 3.45 8.33
C ASN A 45 20.30 2.05 7.75
N GLU A 46 19.96 1.08 8.60
CA GLU A 46 19.69 -0.30 8.18
C GLU A 46 18.60 -0.42 7.13
N LEU A 47 17.55 0.43 7.18
CA LEU A 47 16.50 0.45 6.16
C LEU A 47 17.05 0.89 4.79
N ALA A 48 17.92 1.90 4.77
CA ALA A 48 18.52 2.37 3.52
C ALA A 48 19.40 1.27 2.88
N ILE A 49 20.17 0.54 3.70
CA ILE A 49 20.95 -0.62 3.26
C ILE A 49 20.03 -1.74 2.76
N MET A 50 18.94 -2.05 3.48
CA MET A 50 17.99 -3.11 3.13
C MET A 50 17.31 -2.86 1.79
N TYR A 51 16.91 -1.61 1.54
CA TYR A 51 16.17 -1.21 0.35
C TYR A 51 17.04 -0.60 -0.75
N ASN A 52 18.37 -0.65 -0.58
CA ASN A 52 19.36 -0.18 -1.56
C ASN A 52 19.14 1.27 -1.99
N ASP A 53 18.85 2.14 -1.03
CA ASP A 53 18.61 3.58 -1.20
C ASP A 53 17.40 3.98 -2.08
N GLU A 54 16.64 3.01 -2.60
CA GLU A 54 15.48 3.24 -3.47
C GLU A 54 14.18 3.15 -2.67
N SER A 55 13.34 4.19 -2.71
CA SER A 55 12.01 4.24 -2.06
C SER A 55 11.98 3.60 -0.67
N VAL A 56 12.96 3.96 0.18
CA VAL A 56 13.33 3.24 1.40
C VAL A 56 12.14 3.09 2.35
N LEU A 57 11.48 4.20 2.65
CA LEU A 57 10.32 4.22 3.55
C LEU A 57 9.08 3.60 2.90
N GLU A 58 8.83 3.88 1.63
CA GLU A 58 7.67 3.35 0.92
C GLU A 58 7.71 1.80 0.83
N GLN A 59 8.89 1.23 0.58
CA GLN A 59 9.10 -0.21 0.64
C GLN A 59 8.95 -0.78 2.06
N HIS A 60 9.40 -0.04 3.08
CA HIS A 60 9.23 -0.41 4.49
C HIS A 60 7.76 -0.45 4.92
N HIS A 61 6.99 0.57 4.58
CA HIS A 61 5.55 0.67 4.88
C HIS A 61 4.78 -0.53 4.30
N LEU A 62 5.05 -0.87 3.03
CA LEU A 62 4.49 -2.06 2.39
C LEU A 62 4.92 -3.35 3.10
N ALA A 63 6.20 -3.49 3.43
CA ALA A 63 6.72 -4.69 4.09
C ALA A 63 6.05 -4.93 5.45
N VAL A 64 5.94 -3.89 6.29
CA VAL A 64 5.29 -3.94 7.60
C VAL A 64 3.82 -4.32 7.46
N ALA A 65 3.07 -3.61 6.61
CA ALA A 65 1.65 -3.86 6.44
C ALA A 65 1.34 -5.30 5.96
N PHE A 66 2.05 -5.78 4.95
CA PHE A 66 1.86 -7.14 4.45
C PHE A 66 2.40 -8.20 5.41
N LYS A 67 3.35 -7.86 6.29
CA LYS A 67 3.78 -8.75 7.37
C LYS A 67 2.69 -8.92 8.42
N LEU A 68 2.01 -7.84 8.81
CA LEU A 68 0.88 -7.88 9.75
C LEU A 68 -0.26 -8.76 9.23
N LEU A 69 -0.54 -8.72 7.92
CA LEU A 69 -1.55 -9.58 7.28
C LEU A 69 -1.21 -11.09 7.30
N GLN A 70 -0.01 -11.49 7.73
CA GLN A 70 0.32 -12.91 7.93
C GLN A 70 -0.23 -13.46 9.26
N ASP A 71 -0.61 -12.60 10.20
CA ASP A 71 -1.34 -13.03 11.40
C ASP A 71 -2.79 -13.35 11.04
N SER A 72 -3.25 -14.56 11.37
CA SER A 72 -4.63 -15.00 11.10
C SER A 72 -5.70 -14.12 11.76
N ASN A 73 -5.37 -13.42 12.85
CA ASN A 73 -6.28 -12.48 13.52
C ASN A 73 -6.35 -11.12 12.81
N CYS A 74 -5.36 -10.81 11.95
CA CYS A 74 -5.28 -9.57 11.19
C CYS A 74 -5.62 -9.75 9.70
N ASP A 75 -5.67 -10.99 9.21
CA ASP A 75 -5.93 -11.31 7.80
C ASP A 75 -7.40 -11.13 7.40
N PHE A 76 -7.77 -9.87 7.11
CA PHE A 76 -9.09 -9.53 6.57
C PHE A 76 -9.29 -9.96 5.11
N LEU A 77 -8.23 -10.43 4.43
CA LEU A 77 -8.28 -10.89 3.04
C LEU A 77 -8.59 -12.40 2.95
N CYS A 78 -8.92 -13.06 4.06
CA CYS A 78 -9.07 -14.52 4.17
C CYS A 78 -10.13 -15.12 3.24
N SER A 79 -11.15 -14.35 2.86
CA SER A 79 -12.21 -14.77 1.95
C SER A 79 -11.87 -14.62 0.46
N LEU A 80 -10.76 -13.93 0.12
CA LEU A 80 -10.36 -13.69 -1.26
C LEU A 80 -9.69 -14.92 -1.88
N SER A 81 -9.97 -15.17 -3.15
CA SER A 81 -9.23 -16.16 -3.93
C SER A 81 -7.74 -15.78 -4.07
N LYS A 82 -6.89 -16.76 -4.35
CA LYS A 82 -5.45 -16.54 -4.59
C LYS A 82 -5.20 -15.50 -5.69
N LYS A 83 -6.01 -15.51 -6.76
CA LYS A 83 -5.91 -14.53 -7.86
C LYS A 83 -6.24 -13.11 -7.39
N GLN A 84 -7.32 -12.95 -6.61
CA GLN A 84 -7.70 -11.65 -6.05
C GLN A 84 -6.65 -11.12 -5.08
N ARG A 85 -6.06 -11.97 -4.24
CA ARG A 85 -4.97 -11.57 -3.33
C ARG A 85 -3.74 -11.06 -4.07
N LEU A 86 -3.34 -11.74 -5.15
CA LEU A 86 -2.21 -11.31 -5.98
C LEU A 86 -2.51 -9.98 -6.68
N GLN A 87 -3.73 -9.81 -7.20
CA GLN A 87 -4.16 -8.56 -7.81
C GLN A 87 -4.23 -7.41 -6.79
N PHE A 88 -4.84 -7.65 -5.62
CA PHE A 88 -4.89 -6.70 -4.51
C PHE A 88 -3.49 -6.24 -4.10
N ARG A 89 -2.58 -7.20 -3.85
CA ARG A 89 -1.20 -6.89 -3.49
C ARG A 89 -0.50 -6.04 -4.56
N LYS A 90 -0.70 -6.37 -5.83
CA LYS A 90 -0.12 -5.59 -6.93
C LYS A 90 -0.65 -4.16 -6.93
N ILE A 91 -1.97 -3.96 -6.86
CA ILE A 91 -2.57 -2.63 -6.85
C ILE A 91 -2.02 -1.80 -5.67
N VAL A 92 -1.95 -2.38 -4.47
CA VAL A 92 -1.44 -1.67 -3.28
C VAL A 92 0.04 -1.29 -3.40
N ILE A 93 0.86 -2.11 -4.06
CA ILE A 93 2.30 -1.80 -4.28
C ILE A 93 2.47 -0.72 -5.35
N ASP A 94 1.58 -0.68 -6.35
CA ASP A 94 1.65 0.27 -7.46
C ASP A 94 1.07 1.66 -7.10
N MET A 95 0.37 1.78 -5.96
CA MET A 95 -0.23 3.03 -5.45
C MET A 95 0.72 3.80 -4.54
#